data_AF-A0A5Q4GML0-F1
#
_entry.id   AF-A0A5Q4GML0-F1
#
_cell.length_a   1.000
_cell.length_b   1.000
_cell.length_c   1.000
_cell.angle_alpha   90.00
_cell.angle_beta   90.00
_cell.angle_gamma   90.00
#
_symmetry.space_group_name_H-M   'P 1'
#
loop_
_entity.id
_entity.type
_entity.pdbx_description
1 polymer ?
#
loop_
_entity_poly.entity_id
_entity_poly.type
_entity_poly.pdbx_seq_one_letter_code
_entity_poly.pdbx_strand_id
1 'polypeptide(L)'
;MRKTVLMIAAALLLAGCQSDEAEPVATETNEAETTAVSDRVTRQRSAPADTPPDRARSQVDPERELPRLQGQFSDPGMGLANLVDGSSPQAFAESLEMIASETSTEQYAELDAALRYLRMYSSAAWSGLPGLYQSLDNMTGEEIIEHARRLQAERRRR
;
A
#
# COMPACT_ATOMS: atom_id res chain seq x y z
N MET A 1 3.72 -11.98 -52.51
CA MET A 1 4.04 -13.24 -51.79
C MET A 1 3.57 -13.05 -50.34
N ARG A 2 2.37 -13.51 -49.93
CA ARG A 2 2.10 -14.76 -49.16
C ARG A 2 3.25 -15.04 -48.16
N LYS A 3 3.06 -15.04 -46.83
CA LYS A 3 2.12 -15.85 -46.05
C LYS A 3 1.79 -15.24 -44.68
N THR A 4 0.50 -15.24 -44.37
CA THR A 4 -0.11 -15.34 -43.03
C THR A 4 0.27 -16.66 -42.35
N VAL A 5 0.59 -16.65 -41.05
CA VAL A 5 0.39 -17.81 -40.17
C VAL A 5 -0.04 -17.33 -38.78
N LEU A 6 -1.24 -17.76 -38.39
CA LEU A 6 -1.96 -17.59 -37.14
C LEU A 6 -2.20 -19.02 -36.61
N MET A 7 -1.86 -19.32 -35.36
CA MET A 7 -2.14 -20.58 -34.62
C MET A 7 -1.97 -20.28 -33.12
N ILE A 8 -3.01 -19.97 -32.35
CA ILE A 8 -4.02 -20.86 -31.72
C ILE A 8 -3.52 -21.58 -30.45
N ALA A 9 -4.05 -21.11 -29.33
CA ALA A 9 -4.64 -21.79 -28.16
C ALA A 9 -3.96 -23.01 -27.49
N ALA A 10 -3.89 -22.95 -26.16
CA ALA A 10 -4.32 -24.05 -25.29
C ALA A 10 -4.69 -23.53 -23.88
N ALA A 11 -5.99 -23.51 -23.58
CA ALA A 11 -6.54 -23.56 -22.23
C ALA A 11 -6.69 -25.03 -21.82
N LEU A 12 -6.36 -25.38 -20.57
CA LEU A 12 -6.65 -26.63 -19.82
C LEU A 12 -5.93 -26.44 -18.44
N LEU A 13 -6.45 -26.71 -17.24
CA LEU A 13 -7.57 -27.51 -16.76
C LEU A 13 -7.93 -27.10 -15.32
N LEU A 14 -9.21 -27.28 -14.99
CA LEU A 14 -9.76 -27.37 -13.64
C LEU A 14 -9.25 -28.62 -12.90
N ALA A 15 -8.90 -28.44 -11.63
CA ALA A 15 -8.91 -29.45 -10.56
C ALA A 15 -8.97 -28.68 -9.23
N GLY A 16 -9.79 -28.96 -8.23
CA GLY A 16 -10.79 -30.00 -8.00
C GLY A 16 -11.47 -29.68 -6.65
N CYS A 17 -12.64 -30.27 -6.44
CA CYS A 17 -13.45 -30.20 -5.23
C CYS A 17 -12.70 -30.65 -3.97
N GLN A 18 -12.97 -30.03 -2.81
CA GLN A 18 -13.35 -30.79 -1.62
C GLN A 18 -14.10 -29.91 -0.62
N SER A 19 -15.43 -30.01 -0.64
CA SER A 19 -16.26 -29.74 0.54
C SER A 19 -16.12 -30.93 1.47
N ASP A 20 -15.77 -30.69 2.72
CA ASP A 20 -15.95 -31.68 3.79
C ASP A 20 -16.61 -30.95 4.97
N GLU A 21 -17.92 -31.15 5.05
CA GLU A 21 -18.79 -30.72 6.14
C GLU A 21 -18.92 -31.92 7.08
N ALA A 22 -18.46 -31.75 8.32
CA ALA A 22 -18.62 -32.74 9.37
C ALA A 22 -18.94 -32.02 10.69
N GLU A 23 -20.25 -31.84 10.96
CA GLU A 23 -20.74 -31.81 12.33
C GLU A 23 -20.80 -33.25 12.87
N PRO A 24 -20.51 -33.44 14.17
CA PRO A 24 -21.44 -34.26 14.93
C PRO A 24 -21.76 -33.71 16.34
N VAL A 25 -23.07 -33.70 16.60
CA VAL A 25 -23.75 -34.29 17.77
C VAL A 25 -23.67 -33.54 19.10
N ALA A 26 -24.83 -32.97 19.45
CA ALA A 26 -25.26 -32.64 20.80
C ALA A 26 -25.39 -33.89 21.70
N THR A 27 -25.23 -33.74 23.01
CA THR A 27 -26.32 -33.90 24.04
C THR A 27 -25.75 -34.11 25.47
N GLU A 28 -26.26 -33.28 26.40
CA GLU A 28 -26.46 -33.42 27.87
C GLU A 28 -25.27 -33.58 28.84
N THR A 29 -25.02 -32.60 29.71
CA THR A 29 -25.65 -32.26 31.02
C THR A 29 -25.05 -33.03 32.20
N ASN A 30 -24.32 -32.31 33.05
CA ASN A 30 -24.30 -32.56 34.50
C ASN A 30 -24.05 -31.23 35.23
N GLU A 31 -24.98 -30.91 36.12
CA GLU A 31 -25.01 -29.74 37.00
C GLU A 31 -24.15 -29.94 38.26
N ALA A 32 -24.01 -28.83 38.99
CA ALA A 32 -23.54 -28.67 40.37
C ALA A 32 -22.00 -28.60 40.51
N GLU A 33 -21.39 -27.64 41.21
CA GLU A 33 -21.82 -26.54 42.07
C GLU A 33 -20.50 -25.83 42.44
N THR A 34 -20.50 -24.50 42.58
CA THR A 34 -19.83 -23.75 43.67
C THR A 34 -19.75 -22.27 43.29
N THR A 35 -20.33 -21.49 44.20
CA THR A 35 -20.35 -20.04 44.31
C THR A 35 -18.97 -19.39 44.21
N ALA A 36 -18.84 -18.48 43.24
CA ALA A 36 -18.00 -17.30 43.39
C ALA A 36 -18.72 -16.14 42.71
N VAL A 37 -19.41 -15.33 43.52
CA VAL A 37 -19.95 -14.04 43.11
C VAL A 37 -18.74 -13.14 42.80
N SER A 38 -18.30 -13.17 41.55
CA SER A 38 -17.41 -12.15 41.02
C SER A 38 -18.30 -11.00 40.58
N ASP A 39 -18.32 -9.94 41.39
CA ASP A 39 -18.95 -8.67 41.11
C ASP A 39 -18.22 -8.00 39.93
N ARG A 40 -18.51 -8.50 38.72
CA ARG A 40 -17.95 -7.97 37.49
C ARG A 40 -18.86 -6.83 37.06
N VAL A 41 -18.54 -5.63 37.55
CA VAL A 41 -19.04 -4.38 36.97
C VAL A 41 -18.71 -4.41 35.47
N THR A 42 -19.72 -4.73 34.67
CA THR A 42 -19.70 -4.64 33.23
C THR A 42 -19.54 -3.17 32.88
N ARG A 43 -18.30 -2.74 32.65
CA ARG A 43 -18.05 -1.45 32.01
C ARG A 43 -18.50 -1.60 30.56
N GLN A 44 -19.78 -1.35 30.33
CA GLN A 44 -20.38 -1.21 29.02
C GLN A 44 -19.65 -0.06 28.32
N ARG A 45 -18.59 -0.40 27.59
CA ARG A 45 -17.87 0.53 26.73
C ARG A 45 -18.83 0.78 25.57
N SER A 46 -19.57 1.88 25.63
CA SER A 46 -20.25 2.45 24.48
C SER A 46 -19.29 2.39 23.30
N ALA A 47 -19.69 1.70 22.24
CA ALA A 47 -18.97 1.70 20.98
C ALA A 47 -18.79 3.18 20.59
N PRO A 48 -17.56 3.69 20.43
CA PRO A 48 -17.41 4.99 19.80
C PRO A 48 -17.97 4.85 18.38
N ALA A 49 -18.90 5.74 18.06
CA ALA A 49 -19.52 5.87 16.76
C ALA A 49 -18.47 5.78 15.64
N ASP A 50 -18.85 5.14 14.53
CA ASP A 50 -18.19 5.24 13.23
C ASP A 50 -18.14 6.71 12.79
N THR A 51 -17.19 7.44 13.38
CA THR A 51 -16.64 8.61 12.75
C THR A 51 -15.51 8.02 11.90
N PRO A 52 -15.55 8.11 10.56
CA PRO A 52 -14.32 7.93 9.80
C PRO A 52 -13.27 8.77 10.51
N PRO A 53 -12.08 8.24 10.87
CA PRO A 53 -11.05 9.12 11.38
C PRO A 53 -10.90 10.19 10.31
N ASP A 54 -11.33 11.40 10.65
CA ASP A 54 -10.92 12.61 9.96
C ASP A 54 -9.42 12.43 9.90
N ARG A 55 -8.89 12.10 8.70
CA ARG A 55 -7.50 11.69 8.51
C ARG A 55 -6.74 12.95 8.85
N ALA A 56 -6.46 13.13 10.15
CA ALA A 56 -5.59 14.14 10.67
C ALA A 56 -4.33 13.90 9.87
N ARG A 57 -4.12 14.78 8.88
CA ARG A 57 -2.93 14.85 8.05
C ARG A 57 -1.82 14.50 9.00
N SER A 58 -1.28 13.28 8.88
CA SER A 58 -0.34 12.82 9.88
C SER A 58 0.71 13.91 9.87
N GLN A 59 0.90 14.60 11.00
CA GLN A 59 1.81 15.75 11.16
C GLN A 59 3.26 15.25 11.09
N VAL A 60 3.53 14.51 10.03
CA VAL A 60 4.80 13.96 9.66
C VAL A 60 5.51 15.14 9.03
N ASP A 61 6.56 15.58 9.72
CA ASP A 61 7.46 16.60 9.21
C ASP A 61 8.09 16.08 7.90
N PRO A 62 7.74 16.67 6.74
CA PRO A 62 8.20 16.17 5.44
C PRO A 62 9.72 16.30 5.27
N GLU A 63 10.39 17.09 6.13
CA GLU A 63 11.85 17.17 6.17
C GLU A 63 12.50 15.89 6.72
N ARG A 64 11.75 15.11 7.52
CA ARG A 64 12.27 13.97 8.29
C ARG A 64 11.76 12.63 7.81
N GLU A 65 10.56 12.58 7.28
CA GLU A 65 9.94 11.34 6.84
C GLU A 65 9.06 11.56 5.60
N LEU A 66 9.02 10.53 4.74
CA LEU A 66 8.11 10.49 3.60
C LEU A 66 6.66 10.42 4.09
N PRO A 67 5.72 11.11 3.42
CA PRO A 67 4.32 11.08 3.81
C PRO A 67 3.75 9.66 3.65
N ARG A 68 2.91 9.25 4.60
CA ARG A 68 2.24 7.94 4.57
C ARG A 68 0.87 8.08 3.94
N LEU A 69 0.83 7.96 2.62
CA LEU A 69 -0.38 8.13 1.81
C LEU A 69 -0.83 6.79 1.23
N GLN A 70 -2.07 6.76 0.74
CA GLN A 70 -2.70 5.63 0.07
C GLN A 70 -3.49 6.15 -1.12
N GLY A 71 -3.51 5.38 -2.21
CA GLY A 71 -4.36 5.66 -3.36
C GLY A 71 -5.83 5.76 -2.96
N GLN A 72 -6.57 6.67 -3.58
CA GLN A 72 -7.97 6.94 -3.23
C GLN A 72 -8.98 6.27 -4.17
N PHE A 73 -8.52 5.73 -5.30
CA PHE A 73 -9.36 5.06 -6.29
C PHE A 73 -9.36 3.53 -6.14
N SER A 74 -10.46 2.91 -6.57
CA SER A 74 -10.57 1.44 -6.71
C SER A 74 -9.87 0.93 -7.96
N ASP A 75 -9.95 1.69 -9.05
CA ASP A 75 -9.43 1.33 -10.36
C ASP A 75 -8.16 2.14 -10.68
N PRO A 76 -7.28 1.65 -11.57
CA PRO A 76 -6.11 2.38 -11.99
C PRO A 76 -6.46 3.77 -12.55
N GLY A 77 -5.86 4.81 -11.94
CA GLY A 77 -6.00 6.20 -12.35
C GLY A 77 -4.77 6.72 -13.09
N MET A 78 -4.82 8.02 -13.43
CA MET A 78 -3.76 8.72 -14.16
C MET A 78 -2.76 9.45 -13.25
N GLY A 79 -2.93 9.36 -11.92
CA GLY A 79 -2.16 10.19 -11.00
C GLY A 79 -0.65 9.96 -11.06
N LEU A 80 -0.17 8.78 -11.45
CA LEU A 80 1.27 8.54 -11.61
C LEU A 80 1.90 9.43 -12.69
N ALA A 81 1.13 9.86 -13.71
CA ALA A 81 1.62 10.70 -14.79
C ALA A 81 1.87 12.15 -14.37
N ASN A 82 1.44 12.53 -13.16
CA ASN A 82 1.67 13.86 -12.61
C ASN A 82 3.13 14.02 -12.17
N LEU A 83 3.66 15.23 -12.37
CA LEU A 83 5.00 15.60 -11.95
C LEU A 83 5.07 15.78 -10.43
N VAL A 84 6.19 15.37 -9.87
CA VAL A 84 6.56 15.62 -8.48
C VAL A 84 7.36 16.91 -8.38
N ASP A 85 7.00 17.76 -7.41
CA ASP A 85 7.71 19.00 -7.10
C ASP A 85 8.73 18.74 -5.98
N GLY A 86 10.00 18.64 -6.35
CA GLY A 86 11.11 18.42 -5.42
C GLY A 86 11.75 19.70 -4.90
N SER A 87 11.20 20.88 -5.19
CA SER A 87 11.78 22.18 -4.81
C SER A 87 11.82 22.41 -3.30
N SER A 88 10.90 21.78 -2.56
CA SER A 88 10.87 21.81 -1.10
C SER A 88 10.20 20.54 -0.54
N PRO A 89 10.49 20.18 0.72
CA PRO A 89 9.81 19.07 1.40
C PRO A 89 8.28 19.17 1.39
N GLN A 90 7.74 20.37 1.57
CA GLN A 90 6.30 20.61 1.56
C GLN A 90 5.70 20.44 0.16
N ALA A 91 6.32 21.03 -0.88
CA ALA A 91 5.86 20.86 -2.26
C ALA A 91 5.90 19.38 -2.71
N PHE A 92 6.93 18.66 -2.26
CA PHE A 92 7.06 17.23 -2.52
C PHE A 92 5.91 16.45 -1.88
N ALA A 93 5.60 16.71 -0.60
CA ALA A 93 4.47 16.09 0.07
C ALA A 93 3.12 16.42 -0.60
N GLU A 94 2.90 17.68 -0.97
CA GLU A 94 1.67 18.13 -1.66
C GLU A 94 1.51 17.46 -3.03
N SER A 95 2.59 17.35 -3.81
CA SER A 95 2.54 16.65 -5.10
C SER A 95 2.24 15.15 -4.93
N LEU A 96 2.77 14.51 -3.89
CA LEU A 96 2.43 13.12 -3.56
C LEU A 96 0.99 12.96 -3.09
N GLU A 97 0.43 13.93 -2.37
CA GLU A 97 -0.99 13.95 -1.98
C GLU A 97 -1.90 14.03 -3.21
N MET A 98 -1.56 14.88 -4.19
CA MET A 98 -2.26 14.98 -5.46
C MET A 98 -2.19 13.66 -6.24
N ILE A 99 -1.00 13.07 -6.38
CA ILE A 99 -0.81 11.77 -7.03
C ILE A 99 -1.63 10.68 -6.31
N ALA A 100 -1.58 10.61 -4.98
CA ALA A 100 -2.36 9.66 -4.18
C ALA A 100 -3.86 9.83 -4.40
N SER A 101 -4.32 11.07 -4.55
CA SER A 101 -5.72 11.36 -4.81
C SER A 101 -6.20 10.86 -6.16
N GLU A 102 -5.31 10.67 -7.13
CA GLU A 102 -5.59 10.27 -8.53
C GLU A 102 -5.11 8.86 -8.91
N THR A 103 -4.73 8.04 -7.92
CA THR A 103 -4.21 6.68 -8.14
C THR A 103 -5.02 5.63 -7.41
N SER A 104 -4.95 4.38 -7.91
CA SER A 104 -5.42 3.22 -7.15
C SER A 104 -4.50 2.93 -5.97
N THR A 105 -4.98 2.13 -5.01
CA THR A 105 -4.18 1.70 -3.86
C THR A 105 -2.91 0.98 -4.30
N GLU A 106 -3.00 0.10 -5.29
CA GLU A 106 -1.87 -0.68 -5.83
C GLU A 106 -0.85 0.21 -6.54
N GLN A 107 -1.32 1.15 -7.38
CA GLN A 107 -0.45 2.10 -8.07
C GLN A 107 0.35 2.95 -7.08
N TYR A 108 -0.32 3.49 -6.06
CA TYR A 108 0.36 4.30 -5.06
C TYR A 108 1.30 3.46 -4.18
N ALA A 109 0.92 2.23 -3.84
CA ALA A 109 1.78 1.32 -3.08
C ALA A 109 3.09 1.02 -3.84
N GLU A 110 3.04 0.91 -5.17
CA GLU A 110 4.24 0.76 -5.99
C GLU A 110 5.14 2.00 -5.92
N LEU A 111 4.56 3.21 -6.02
CA LEU A 111 5.29 4.46 -5.88
C LEU A 111 5.92 4.60 -4.48
N ASP A 112 5.17 4.31 -3.40
CA ASP A 112 5.69 4.34 -2.03
C ASP A 112 6.87 3.37 -1.84
N ALA A 113 6.76 2.16 -2.38
CA ALA A 113 7.85 1.19 -2.35
C ALA A 113 9.09 1.69 -3.10
N ALA A 114 8.92 2.32 -4.26
CA ALA A 114 10.00 2.93 -5.04
C ALA A 114 10.68 4.07 -4.27
N LEU A 115 9.90 4.99 -3.68
CA LEU A 115 10.41 6.11 -2.89
C LEU A 115 11.21 5.64 -1.67
N ARG A 116 10.70 4.66 -0.92
CA ARG A 116 11.41 4.08 0.23
C ARG A 116 12.70 3.38 -0.19
N TYR A 117 12.69 2.68 -1.32
CA TYR A 117 13.89 2.06 -1.86
C TYR A 117 14.94 3.12 -2.23
N LEU A 118 14.54 4.18 -2.94
CA LEU A 118 15.44 5.27 -3.32
C LEU A 118 15.99 6.00 -2.10
N ARG A 119 15.18 6.27 -1.08
CA ARG A 119 15.64 6.82 0.20
C ARG A 119 16.76 6.00 0.84
N MET A 120 16.67 4.67 0.76
CA MET A 120 17.65 3.77 1.38
C MET A 120 18.92 3.63 0.54
N TYR A 121 18.80 3.62 -0.79
CA TYR A 121 19.87 3.15 -1.67
C TYR A 121 20.40 4.15 -2.70
N SER A 122 19.70 5.26 -2.93
CA SER A 122 20.17 6.33 -3.81
C SER A 122 21.28 7.12 -3.13
N SER A 123 22.34 7.45 -3.88
CA SER A 123 23.38 8.37 -3.39
C SER A 123 22.86 9.78 -3.15
N ALA A 124 21.80 10.19 -3.86
CA ALA A 124 21.18 11.50 -3.66
C ALA A 124 20.56 11.63 -2.25
N ALA A 125 20.16 10.51 -1.64
CA ALA A 125 19.60 10.50 -0.29
C ALA A 125 20.67 10.57 0.83
N TRP A 126 21.97 10.54 0.50
CA TRP A 126 23.05 10.59 1.51
C TRP A 126 23.12 11.93 2.25
N SER A 127 22.69 13.02 1.63
CA SER A 127 22.51 14.33 2.28
C SER A 127 21.17 14.45 3.03
N GLY A 128 20.39 13.37 3.09
CA GLY A 128 19.06 13.33 3.70
C GLY A 128 17.93 13.42 2.67
N LEU A 129 16.70 13.62 3.17
CA LEU A 129 15.50 13.72 2.34
C LEU A 129 15.49 14.92 1.38
N PRO A 130 15.97 16.12 1.74
CA PRO A 130 16.01 17.23 0.79
C PRO A 130 16.83 16.92 -0.47
N GLY A 131 17.95 16.20 -0.33
CA GLY A 131 18.75 15.75 -1.48
C GLY A 131 18.03 14.73 -2.34
N LEU A 132 17.26 13.82 -1.72
CA LEU A 132 16.38 12.91 -2.44
C LEU A 132 15.32 13.68 -3.22
N TYR A 133 14.59 14.61 -2.59
CA TYR A 133 13.51 15.37 -3.24
C TYR A 133 14.02 16.13 -4.46
N GLN A 134 15.14 16.84 -4.31
CA GLN A 134 15.75 17.57 -5.42
C GLN A 134 16.14 16.64 -6.58
N SER A 135 16.57 15.39 -6.30
CA SER A 135 16.91 14.42 -7.35
C SER A 135 15.70 13.84 -8.09
N LEU A 136 14.51 13.98 -7.51
CA LEU A 136 13.24 13.50 -8.09
C LEU A 136 12.39 14.65 -8.64
N ASP A 137 12.88 15.89 -8.55
CA ASP A 137 12.19 17.08 -9.03
C ASP A 137 11.92 17.00 -10.54
N ASN A 138 10.69 17.31 -10.94
CA ASN A 138 10.19 17.19 -12.32
C ASN A 138 10.19 15.74 -12.88
N MET A 139 10.23 14.72 -12.04
CA MET A 139 9.94 13.34 -12.46
C MET A 139 8.45 13.03 -12.27
N THR A 140 7.87 12.21 -13.16
CA THR A 140 6.55 11.62 -12.90
C THR A 140 6.66 10.47 -11.89
N GLY A 141 5.52 10.07 -11.33
CA GLY A 141 5.42 8.87 -10.50
C GLY A 141 5.92 7.61 -11.22
N GLU A 142 5.64 7.43 -12.51
CA GLU A 142 6.17 6.29 -13.27
C GLU A 142 7.69 6.35 -13.41
N GLU A 143 8.25 7.53 -13.71
CA GLU A 143 9.70 7.71 -13.85
C GLU A 143 10.43 7.41 -12.54
N ILE A 144 9.86 7.77 -11.40
CA ILE A 144 10.38 7.44 -10.06
C ILE A 144 10.41 5.91 -9.86
N ILE A 145 9.32 5.22 -10.22
CA ILE A 145 9.23 3.76 -10.13
C ILE A 145 10.30 3.11 -11.03
N GLU A 146 10.44 3.57 -12.26
CA GLU A 146 11.44 3.08 -13.20
C GLU A 146 12.88 3.33 -12.72
N HIS A 147 13.14 4.50 -12.13
CA HIS A 147 14.43 4.83 -11.54
C HIS A 147 14.77 3.86 -10.40
N ALA A 148 13.83 3.59 -9.50
CA ALA A 148 14.02 2.61 -8.42
C ALA A 148 14.32 1.20 -8.97
N ARG A 149 13.56 0.75 -9.98
CA ARG A 149 13.76 -0.56 -10.65
C ARG A 149 15.13 -0.67 -11.31
N ARG A 150 15.60 0.40 -11.96
CA ARG A 150 16.94 0.46 -12.59
C ARG A 150 18.04 0.31 -11.54
N LEU A 151 17.94 1.06 -10.45
CA LEU A 151 18.88 0.98 -9.34
C LEU A 151 18.89 -0.41 -8.67
N GLN A 152 17.72 -1.05 -8.54
CA GLN A 152 17.63 -2.45 -8.09
C GLN A 152 18.36 -3.41 -9.03
N ALA A 153 18.13 -3.29 -10.34
CA ALA A 153 18.75 -4.15 -11.34
C ALA A 153 20.27 -4.00 -11.37
N GLU A 154 20.79 -2.77 -11.27
CA GLU A 154 22.23 -2.49 -11.19
C GLU A 154 22.87 -3.12 -9.95
N ARG A 155 22.19 -3.07 -8.80
CA ARG A 155 22.71 -3.66 -7.56
C ARG A 155 22.70 -5.18 -7.57
N ARG A 156 21.71 -5.81 -8.21
CA ARG A 156 21.66 -7.28 -8.36
C ARG A 156 22.78 -7.85 -9.24
N ARG A 157 23.42 -7.01 -10.06
CA ARG A 157 24.52 -7.40 -10.96
C ARG A 157 25.91 -7.24 -10.32
N ARG A 158 26.00 -6.65 -9.13
CA ARG A 158 27.24 -6.49 -8.37
C ARG A 158 27.36 -7.61 -7.34
#